data_AF-A0A3M7MYA0-F1
#
_entry.id   AF-A0A3M7MYA0-F1
#
_cell.length_a   1.000
_cell.length_b   1.000
_cell.length_c   1.000
_cell.angle_alpha   90.00
_cell.angle_beta   90.00
_cell.angle_gamma   90.00
#
_symmetry.space_group_name_H-M   'P 1'
#
loop_
_entity.id
_entity.type
_entity.pdbx_description
1 polymer ?
#
loop_
_entity_poly.entity_id
_entity_poly.type
_entity_poly.pdbx_seq_one_letter_code
_entity_poly.pdbx_strand_id
1 'polypeptide(L)'
;MNGVHILALQVLFNSKCGSVTERSSEIKRDTDSLDICFILRFARERGIIFAPKEVYNATPRLKEWLEARESGFIELFSDVGPLVKTNKLLSIHPLRARYTPEIGDLVVGRIVEVGKSRWKVDVAAPLLASLPISSINLPGGILRRRTTADELQMRQYFQEGDLLVAEVQMLGGSDGAASLHARSLKYGKLKNGAFLAVSGTGGGGGVVRSRRQVFTVVSGAGQAGAAASAGCSDVDVILGVNGYVWLSKHVQGAEELAQGGGISISNLGDAVGQEIYSSQNDDIDEGTRKEIARVGASIKVLAEAGVRVDEDNVIKAYAALVDFDLTGMHDDGGTGLSAEARNAIVDAVIR
;
A
#
# COMPACT_ATOMS: atom_id res chain seq x y z
N MET A 1 38.23 18.97 -0.47
CA MET A 1 37.44 17.74 -0.38
C MET A 1 38.24 16.70 0.41
N ASN A 2 38.36 16.90 1.73
CA ASN A 2 39.11 16.01 2.63
C ASN A 2 38.11 15.50 3.67
N GLY A 3 37.87 14.19 3.74
CA GLY A 3 37.04 13.65 4.81
C GLY A 3 36.38 12.27 4.60
N VAL A 4 36.48 11.66 3.42
CA VAL A 4 36.04 10.26 3.26
C VAL A 4 37.27 9.36 3.43
N HIS A 5 37.54 8.97 4.67
CA HIS A 5 38.52 7.91 4.93
C HIS A 5 37.91 6.57 4.50
N ILE A 6 38.47 5.97 3.44
CA ILE A 6 38.14 4.61 3.04
C ILE A 6 38.74 3.68 4.11
N LEU A 7 37.93 3.29 5.09
CA LEU A 7 38.34 2.30 6.08
C LEU A 7 38.42 0.93 5.40
N ALA A 8 39.53 0.23 5.62
CA ALA A 8 39.64 -1.15 5.20
C ALA A 8 38.52 -1.98 5.86
N LEU A 9 37.86 -2.84 5.09
CA LEU A 9 36.70 -3.62 5.52
C LEU A 9 36.95 -4.41 6.81
N GLN A 10 38.19 -4.86 7.01
CA GLN A 10 38.66 -5.55 8.21
C GLN A 10 38.67 -4.67 9.47
N VAL A 11 38.95 -3.37 9.35
CA VAL A 11 38.90 -2.42 10.47
C VAL A 11 37.45 -2.20 10.91
N LEU A 12 36.55 -2.11 9.93
CA LEU A 12 35.12 -1.95 10.18
C LEU A 12 34.52 -3.22 10.81
N PHE A 13 34.95 -4.40 10.35
CA PHE A 13 34.56 -5.69 10.93
C PHE A 13 35.01 -5.85 12.39
N ASN A 14 36.27 -5.52 12.70
CA ASN A 14 36.81 -5.59 14.06
C ASN A 14 36.14 -4.59 15.01
N SER A 15 35.83 -3.38 14.53
CA SER A 15 35.13 -2.35 15.32
C SER A 15 33.73 -2.80 15.75
N LYS A 16 33.00 -3.45 14.83
CA LYS A 16 31.66 -3.98 15.10
C LYS A 16 31.68 -5.21 16.01
N CYS A 17 32.63 -6.13 15.81
CA CYS A 17 32.78 -7.30 16.68
C CYS A 17 33.08 -6.91 18.15
N GLY A 18 33.95 -5.92 18.38
CA GLY A 18 34.24 -5.44 19.74
C GLY A 18 33.09 -4.66 20.36
N SER A 19 32.38 -3.86 19.55
CA SER A 19 31.22 -3.08 20.02
C SER A 19 30.08 -3.98 20.51
N VAL A 20 29.77 -5.10 19.83
CA VAL A 20 28.69 -6.03 20.24
C VAL A 20 28.91 -6.59 21.64
N THR A 21 30.15 -6.88 22.01
CA THR A 21 30.49 -7.48 23.31
C THR A 21 30.49 -6.48 24.47
N GLU A 22 30.65 -5.18 24.18
CA GLU A 22 30.76 -4.12 25.20
C GLU A 22 29.45 -3.32 25.40
N ARG A 23 28.46 -3.47 24.51
CA ARG A 23 27.20 -2.69 24.54
C ARG A 23 26.18 -3.26 25.55
N SER A 24 25.67 -2.40 26.42
CA SER A 24 24.66 -2.75 27.44
C SER A 24 23.23 -2.87 26.89
N SER A 25 22.86 -2.12 25.86
CA SER A 25 21.49 -2.09 25.30
C SER A 25 21.27 -3.12 24.18
N GLU A 26 20.18 -3.87 24.28
CA GLU A 26 19.81 -4.97 23.36
C GLU A 26 19.60 -4.50 21.90
N ILE A 27 18.89 -3.39 21.69
CA ILE A 27 18.62 -2.81 20.36
C ILE A 27 19.92 -2.49 19.58
N LYS A 28 20.96 -2.02 20.29
CA LYS A 28 22.25 -1.70 19.66
C LYS A 28 23.06 -2.96 19.35
N ARG A 29 22.95 -4.00 20.18
CA ARG A 29 23.56 -5.31 19.90
C ARG A 29 22.92 -5.96 18.67
N ASP A 30 21.61 -5.86 18.53
CA ASP A 30 20.90 -6.35 17.34
C ASP A 30 21.36 -5.62 16.08
N THR A 31 21.44 -4.29 16.13
CA THR A 31 21.92 -3.48 15.00
C THR A 31 23.37 -3.82 14.62
N ASP A 32 24.27 -3.91 15.60
CA ASP A 32 25.67 -4.25 15.34
C ASP A 32 25.83 -5.71 14.86
N SER A 33 24.95 -6.64 15.27
CA SER A 33 24.93 -8.02 14.76
C SER A 33 24.48 -8.12 13.30
N LEU A 34 23.54 -7.26 12.88
CA LEU A 34 23.13 -7.11 11.49
C LEU A 34 24.28 -6.53 10.64
N ASP A 35 25.03 -5.57 11.18
CA ASP A 35 26.21 -4.99 10.52
C ASP A 35 27.33 -6.04 10.34
N ILE A 36 27.63 -6.84 11.36
CA ILE A 36 28.58 -7.97 11.28
C ILE A 36 28.13 -8.95 10.19
N CYS A 37 26.84 -9.30 10.18
CA CYS A 37 26.26 -10.17 9.15
C CYS A 37 26.39 -9.60 7.74
N PHE A 38 26.19 -8.29 7.57
CA PHE A 38 26.32 -7.61 6.29
C PHE A 38 27.77 -7.65 5.78
N ILE A 39 28.75 -7.31 6.63
CA ILE A 39 30.17 -7.27 6.27
C ILE A 39 30.66 -8.65 5.82
N LEU A 40 30.26 -9.71 6.53
CA LEU A 40 30.61 -11.09 6.17
C LEU A 40 30.01 -11.54 4.83
N ARG A 41 28.82 -11.03 4.45
CA ARG A 41 28.20 -11.31 3.15
C ARG A 41 28.87 -10.53 2.03
N PHE A 42 29.16 -9.25 2.24
CA PHE A 42 29.87 -8.40 1.27
C PHE A 42 31.26 -8.96 0.96
N ALA A 43 31.99 -9.43 1.98
CA ALA A 43 33.28 -10.07 1.80
C ALA A 43 33.17 -11.35 0.96
N ARG A 44 32.17 -12.21 1.22
CA ARG A 44 31.92 -13.44 0.45
C ARG A 44 31.66 -13.17 -1.03
N GLU A 45 30.78 -12.22 -1.36
CA GLU A 45 30.45 -11.87 -2.75
C GLU A 45 31.64 -11.30 -3.53
N ARG A 46 32.63 -10.76 -2.83
CA ARG A 46 33.86 -10.22 -3.41
C ARG A 46 35.03 -11.21 -3.35
N GLY A 47 34.83 -12.43 -2.85
CA GLY A 47 35.89 -13.42 -2.66
C GLY A 47 36.93 -13.02 -1.60
N ILE A 48 36.57 -12.08 -0.71
CA ILE A 48 37.43 -11.60 0.37
C ILE A 48 37.29 -12.55 1.55
N ILE A 49 38.41 -13.14 1.97
CA ILE A 49 38.50 -14.07 3.10
C ILE A 49 39.15 -13.31 4.26
N PHE A 50 38.51 -13.31 5.42
CA PHE A 50 39.11 -12.77 6.64
C PHE A 50 39.85 -13.90 7.36
N ALA A 51 41.15 -13.74 7.58
CA ALA A 51 41.86 -14.68 8.42
C ALA A 51 41.44 -14.52 9.89
N PRO A 52 41.37 -15.59 10.70
CA PRO A 52 41.10 -15.48 12.14
C PRO A 52 42.07 -14.56 12.88
N LYS A 53 43.32 -14.48 12.40
CA LYS A 53 44.37 -13.58 12.90
C LYS A 53 44.14 -12.11 12.55
N GLU A 54 43.34 -11.85 11.53
CA GLU A 54 42.98 -10.52 11.04
C GLU A 54 41.77 -9.92 11.77
N VAL A 55 41.01 -10.76 12.50
CA VAL A 55 39.79 -10.37 13.23
C VAL A 55 39.93 -10.65 14.73
N TYR A 56 40.78 -9.89 15.40
CA TYR A 56 41.14 -10.13 16.79
C TYR A 56 39.98 -9.91 17.77
N ASN A 57 39.05 -8.99 17.47
CA ASN A 57 37.89 -8.69 18.33
C ASN A 57 36.71 -9.67 18.17
N ALA A 58 36.78 -10.64 17.26
CA ALA A 58 35.73 -11.64 17.11
C ALA A 58 35.74 -12.66 18.27
N THR A 59 34.55 -13.15 18.63
CA THR A 59 34.40 -14.20 19.65
C THR A 59 35.08 -15.50 19.19
N PRO A 60 35.55 -16.36 20.13
CA PRO A 60 36.19 -17.63 19.79
C PRO A 60 35.32 -18.51 18.86
N ARG A 61 34.01 -18.56 19.13
CA ARG A 61 33.03 -19.27 18.30
C ARG A 61 32.92 -18.71 16.87
N LEU A 62 33.04 -17.40 16.68
CA LEU A 62 33.01 -16.78 15.35
C LEU A 62 34.32 -17.03 14.60
N LYS A 63 35.46 -17.10 15.31
CA LYS A 63 36.76 -17.46 14.72
C LYS A 63 36.77 -18.92 14.27
N GLU A 64 36.31 -19.84 15.10
CA GLU A 64 36.10 -21.25 14.74
C GLU A 64 35.14 -21.40 13.56
N TRP A 65 34.07 -20.61 13.51
CA TRP A 65 33.12 -20.59 12.39
C TRP A 65 33.73 -20.07 11.08
N LEU A 66 34.60 -19.04 11.14
CA LEU A 66 35.34 -18.56 9.98
C LEU A 66 36.31 -19.62 9.44
N GLU A 67 36.82 -20.49 10.31
CA GLU A 67 37.71 -21.60 9.96
C GLU A 67 36.96 -22.81 9.37
N ALA A 68 35.72 -23.08 9.79
CA ALA A 68 34.98 -24.32 9.48
C ALA A 68 34.15 -24.31 8.16
N ARG A 69 34.37 -23.36 7.25
CA ARG A 69 33.31 -22.96 6.30
C ARG A 69 33.13 -23.88 5.07
N GLU A 70 31.99 -24.55 4.97
CA GLU A 70 31.23 -24.87 3.74
C GLU A 70 29.70 -24.97 4.07
N SER A 71 28.84 -24.55 3.13
CA SER A 71 27.37 -24.78 3.02
C SER A 71 26.30 -24.27 4.02
N GLY A 72 26.55 -23.94 5.30
CA GLY A 72 25.43 -23.70 6.26
C GLY A 72 24.67 -22.34 6.25
N PHE A 73 25.06 -21.34 5.45
CA PHE A 73 24.59 -19.94 5.61
C PHE A 73 23.73 -19.41 4.45
N ILE A 74 23.54 -20.19 3.38
CA ILE A 74 22.63 -19.83 2.28
C ILE A 74 21.16 -20.04 2.70
N GLU A 75 20.91 -21.03 3.56
CA GLU A 75 19.57 -21.39 4.03
C GLU A 75 18.90 -20.33 4.92
N LEU A 76 19.66 -19.54 5.69
CA LEU A 76 19.09 -18.54 6.60
C LEU A 76 18.50 -17.29 5.92
N PHE A 77 18.82 -17.02 4.65
CA PHE A 77 18.32 -15.82 3.92
C PHE A 77 17.26 -16.12 2.88
N SER A 78 17.14 -17.37 2.42
CA SER A 78 15.94 -17.83 1.71
C SER A 78 14.69 -17.66 2.56
N ASP A 79 14.82 -17.73 3.89
CA ASP A 79 13.69 -17.60 4.82
C ASP A 79 13.14 -16.18 4.97
N VAL A 80 13.90 -15.14 4.59
CA VAL A 80 13.49 -13.72 4.77
C VAL A 80 12.94 -13.10 3.48
N GLY A 81 13.44 -13.52 2.32
CA GLY A 81 12.90 -13.15 1.00
C GLY A 81 13.94 -12.98 -0.11
N PRO A 82 13.50 -12.78 -1.37
CA PRO A 82 14.40 -12.75 -2.52
C PRO A 82 15.34 -11.54 -2.53
N LEU A 83 16.58 -11.79 -2.96
CA LEU A 83 17.61 -10.77 -3.14
C LEU A 83 17.41 -10.06 -4.49
N VAL A 84 17.27 -8.74 -4.47
CA VAL A 84 17.10 -7.89 -5.66
C VAL A 84 18.29 -6.96 -5.80
N LYS A 85 18.94 -7.01 -6.97
CA LYS A 85 20.07 -6.14 -7.30
C LYS A 85 19.59 -5.03 -8.23
N THR A 86 19.58 -3.80 -7.73
CA THR A 86 19.29 -2.60 -8.50
C THR A 86 20.58 -1.80 -8.68
N ASN A 87 21.18 -1.89 -9.87
CA ASN A 87 22.49 -1.29 -10.17
C ASN A 87 23.60 -1.75 -9.21
N LYS A 88 24.10 -0.83 -8.38
CA LYS A 88 25.12 -1.06 -7.36
C LYS A 88 24.53 -1.32 -5.97
N LEU A 89 23.21 -1.25 -5.82
CA LEU A 89 22.50 -1.50 -4.57
C LEU A 89 21.97 -2.93 -4.55
N LEU A 90 22.23 -3.63 -3.45
CA LEU A 90 21.67 -4.95 -3.18
C LEU A 90 20.63 -4.78 -2.07
N SER A 91 19.38 -5.13 -2.35
CA SER A 91 18.27 -5.09 -1.40
C SER A 91 17.64 -6.47 -1.24
N ILE A 92 17.08 -6.74 -0.06
CA ILE A 92 16.26 -7.94 0.18
C ILE A 92 14.82 -7.49 0.13
N HIS A 93 14.01 -8.10 -0.74
CA HIS A 93 12.56 -7.89 -0.69
C HIS A 93 12.00 -8.86 0.35
N PRO A 94 11.46 -8.35 1.47
CA PRO A 94 10.88 -9.23 2.49
C PRO A 94 9.67 -9.98 1.93
N LEU A 95 9.49 -11.24 2.36
CA LEU A 95 8.30 -12.05 2.00
C LEU A 95 6.99 -11.38 2.44
N ARG A 96 7.03 -10.62 3.54
CA ARG A 96 5.91 -9.81 4.01
C ARG A 96 6.44 -8.51 4.62
N ALA A 97 5.87 -7.37 4.22
CA ALA A 97 6.20 -6.07 4.80
C ALA A 97 4.94 -5.23 5.01
N ARG A 98 5.07 -4.23 5.88
CA ARG A 98 4.07 -3.15 5.93
C ARG A 98 4.31 -2.20 4.77
N TYR A 99 3.25 -1.48 4.39
CA TYR A 99 3.35 -0.44 3.39
C TYR A 99 4.41 0.60 3.80
N THR A 100 5.35 0.85 2.89
CA THR A 100 6.36 1.91 3.07
C THR A 100 5.94 3.08 2.20
N PRO A 101 5.58 4.23 2.81
CA PRO A 101 5.04 5.34 2.04
C PRO A 101 6.11 5.99 1.17
N GLU A 102 5.76 6.28 -0.09
CA GLU A 102 6.56 7.06 -1.02
C GLU A 102 5.80 8.33 -1.42
N ILE A 103 6.55 9.39 -1.75
CA ILE A 103 5.96 10.67 -2.17
C ILE A 103 5.20 10.46 -3.49
N GLY A 104 3.95 10.93 -3.53
CA GLY A 104 3.05 10.78 -4.68
C GLY A 104 2.23 9.49 -4.69
N ASP A 105 2.38 8.61 -3.69
CA ASP A 105 1.52 7.43 -3.58
C ASP A 105 0.07 7.84 -3.28
N LEU A 106 -0.87 7.25 -4.00
CA LEU A 106 -2.30 7.32 -3.69
C LEU A 106 -2.65 6.24 -2.66
N VAL A 107 -3.21 6.64 -1.53
CA VAL A 107 -3.55 5.76 -0.42
C VAL A 107 -4.98 5.97 0.03
N VAL A 108 -5.62 4.87 0.41
CA VAL A 108 -6.88 4.91 1.17
C VAL A 108 -6.50 4.84 2.64
N GLY A 109 -7.14 5.64 3.50
CA GLY A 109 -6.83 5.68 4.91
C GLY A 109 -8.07 5.80 5.79
N ARG A 110 -7.94 5.37 7.04
CA ARG A 110 -8.98 5.50 8.07
C ARG A 110 -8.57 6.54 9.12
N ILE A 111 -9.45 7.47 9.45
CA ILE A 111 -9.23 8.41 10.54
C ILE A 111 -9.22 7.66 11.86
N VAL A 112 -8.11 7.76 12.60
CA VAL A 112 -7.97 7.16 13.92
C VAL A 112 -8.29 8.17 15.02
N GLU A 113 -7.81 9.40 14.86
CA GLU A 113 -7.92 10.44 15.88
C GLU A 113 -8.05 11.82 15.24
N VAL A 114 -8.94 12.65 15.79
CA VAL A 114 -9.07 14.07 15.44
C VAL A 114 -8.26 14.91 16.44
N GLY A 115 -7.13 15.46 15.98
CA GLY A 115 -6.28 16.35 16.77
C GLY A 115 -6.69 17.84 16.64
N LYS A 116 -5.86 18.73 17.20
CA LYS A 116 -6.12 20.20 17.20
C LYS A 116 -6.00 20.87 15.84
N SER A 117 -5.09 20.39 14.97
CA SER A 117 -4.83 20.99 13.65
C SER A 117 -4.54 19.96 12.56
N ARG A 118 -4.60 18.67 12.92
CA ARG A 118 -4.36 17.54 12.03
C ARG A 118 -5.18 16.33 12.46
N TRP A 119 -5.54 15.50 11.50
CA TRP A 119 -6.05 14.16 11.73
C TRP A 119 -4.89 13.15 11.69
N LYS A 120 -4.98 12.12 12.54
CA LYS A 120 -4.15 10.93 12.41
C LYS A 120 -4.90 9.90 11.57
N VAL A 121 -4.22 9.37 10.56
CA VAL A 121 -4.80 8.46 9.57
C VAL A 121 -4.02 7.16 9.57
N ASP A 122 -4.71 6.04 9.71
CA ASP A 122 -4.16 4.72 9.48
C ASP A 122 -4.11 4.45 7.97
N VAL A 123 -2.90 4.17 7.47
CA VAL A 123 -2.62 3.84 6.08
C VAL A 123 -1.88 2.50 5.97
N ALA A 124 -1.97 1.62 6.97
CA ALA A 124 -1.24 0.35 7.02
C ALA A 124 0.31 0.46 6.99
N ALA A 125 0.84 1.66 7.19
CA ALA A 125 2.26 1.91 7.38
C ALA A 125 2.69 1.59 8.83
N PRO A 126 4.01 1.49 9.13
CA PRO A 126 4.50 1.31 10.50
C PRO A 126 4.10 2.45 11.46
N LEU A 127 3.92 3.67 10.92
CA LEU A 127 3.54 4.86 11.66
C LEU A 127 2.22 5.43 11.12
N LEU A 128 1.43 6.04 12.00
CA LEU A 128 0.23 6.76 11.59
C LEU A 128 0.61 7.99 10.75
N ALA A 129 -0.10 8.17 9.64
CA ALA A 129 0.09 9.33 8.78
C ALA A 129 -0.62 10.55 9.38
N SER A 130 -0.11 11.74 9.07
CA SER A 130 -0.74 13.00 9.49
C SER A 130 -1.40 13.70 8.30
N LEU A 131 -2.68 14.03 8.44
CA LEU A 131 -3.41 14.87 7.49
C LEU A 131 -3.68 16.23 8.14
N PRO A 132 -2.94 17.30 7.81
CA PRO A 132 -3.19 18.61 8.38
C PRO A 132 -4.44 19.25 7.75
N ILE A 133 -5.15 20.09 8.51
CA ILE A 133 -6.31 20.85 8.02
C ILE A 133 -5.96 21.76 6.83
N SER A 134 -4.68 22.17 6.73
CA SER A 134 -4.17 22.94 5.60
C SER A 134 -4.10 22.17 4.28
N SER A 135 -4.26 20.85 4.32
CA SER A 135 -4.10 19.97 3.16
C SER A 135 -5.42 19.37 2.67
N ILE A 136 -6.56 19.88 3.14
CA ILE A 136 -7.90 19.53 2.66
C ILE A 136 -8.59 20.71 1.98
N ASN A 137 -9.63 20.43 1.21
CA ASN A 137 -10.46 21.44 0.56
C ASN A 137 -11.62 21.86 1.46
N LEU A 138 -11.55 23.03 2.10
CA LEU A 138 -12.66 23.52 2.91
C LEU A 138 -13.86 23.90 2.01
N PRO A 139 -15.12 23.65 2.44
CA PRO A 139 -16.30 24.19 1.75
C PRO A 139 -16.18 25.72 1.73
N GLY A 140 -16.41 26.39 0.60
CA GLY A 140 -16.01 27.80 0.38
C GLY A 140 -14.96 27.98 -0.73
N GLY A 141 -14.39 26.89 -1.25
CA GLY A 141 -13.41 26.89 -2.33
C GLY A 141 -12.01 27.40 -1.95
N ILE A 142 -11.13 27.49 -2.95
CA ILE A 142 -9.70 27.81 -2.79
C ILE A 142 -9.45 29.22 -2.22
N LEU A 143 -10.41 30.15 -2.39
CA LEU A 143 -10.30 31.54 -1.93
C LEU A 143 -10.67 31.76 -0.45
N ARG A 144 -11.22 30.75 0.25
CA ARG A 144 -11.59 30.85 1.67
C ARG A 144 -10.33 30.96 2.53
N ARG A 145 -10.24 32.02 3.33
CA ARG A 145 -9.19 32.14 4.36
C ARG A 145 -9.48 31.16 5.49
N ARG A 146 -8.45 30.39 5.86
CA ARG A 146 -8.51 29.47 7.00
C ARG A 146 -8.56 30.26 8.29
N THR A 147 -9.57 29.98 9.09
CA THR A 147 -9.83 30.68 10.36
C THR A 147 -9.63 29.72 11.53
N THR A 148 -9.43 30.27 12.71
CA THR A 148 -9.38 29.49 13.96
C THR A 148 -10.70 28.78 14.27
N ALA A 149 -11.81 29.20 13.67
CA ALA A 149 -13.09 28.50 13.76
C ALA A 149 -13.06 27.13 13.05
N ASP A 150 -12.32 27.01 11.95
CA ASP A 150 -12.20 25.75 11.20
C ASP A 150 -11.47 24.67 12.02
N GLU A 151 -10.51 25.08 12.87
CA GLU A 151 -9.81 24.18 13.81
C GLU A 151 -10.76 23.62 14.88
N LEU A 152 -11.76 24.40 15.30
CA LEU A 152 -12.79 23.95 16.25
C LEU A 152 -13.82 23.03 15.58
N GLN A 153 -14.04 23.20 14.27
CA GLN A 153 -15.00 22.42 13.48
C GLN A 153 -14.37 21.21 12.77
N MET A 154 -13.17 20.77 13.15
CA MET A 154 -12.49 19.64 12.49
C MET A 154 -13.32 18.36 12.44
N ARG A 155 -14.10 18.08 13.48
CA ARG A 155 -15.00 16.91 13.55
C ARG A 155 -16.17 16.96 12.56
N GLN A 156 -16.47 18.12 11.96
CA GLN A 156 -17.51 18.24 10.94
C GLN A 156 -17.04 17.76 9.57
N TYR A 157 -15.73 17.80 9.31
CA TYR A 157 -15.15 17.32 8.05
C TYR A 157 -14.84 15.82 8.10
N PHE A 158 -14.13 15.41 9.14
CA PHE A 158 -13.70 14.03 9.33
C PHE A 158 -13.80 13.64 10.82
N GLN A 159 -14.47 12.53 11.07
CA GLN A 159 -14.66 11.90 12.37
C GLN A 159 -13.85 10.61 12.47
N GLU A 160 -13.61 10.13 13.69
CA GLU A 160 -12.96 8.85 13.90
C GLU A 160 -13.73 7.72 13.21
N GLY A 161 -13.01 6.87 12.47
CA GLY A 161 -13.59 5.79 11.69
C GLY A 161 -13.88 6.14 10.23
N ASP A 162 -13.89 7.42 9.85
CA ASP A 162 -14.11 7.82 8.47
C ASP A 162 -13.00 7.32 7.55
N LEU A 163 -13.38 6.91 6.34
CA LEU A 163 -12.46 6.52 5.28
C LEU A 163 -12.28 7.66 4.29
N LEU A 164 -11.05 7.83 3.81
CA LEU A 164 -10.72 8.86 2.84
C LEU A 164 -9.64 8.40 1.86
N VAL A 165 -9.60 9.06 0.71
CA VAL A 165 -8.50 8.95 -0.25
C VAL A 165 -7.59 10.15 -0.09
N ALA A 166 -6.29 9.91 -0.01
CA ALA A 166 -5.30 10.96 0.04
C ALA A 166 -4.03 10.57 -0.72
N GLU A 167 -3.24 11.58 -1.05
CA GLU A 167 -1.93 11.43 -1.66
C GLU A 167 -0.84 11.77 -0.65
N VAL A 168 0.27 11.03 -0.69
CA VAL A 168 1.43 11.28 0.17
C VAL A 168 2.17 12.52 -0.35
N GLN A 169 2.07 13.64 0.40
CA GLN A 169 2.72 14.89 0.02
C GLN A 169 4.22 14.87 0.27
N MET A 170 4.58 14.42 1.46
CA MET A 170 5.92 14.53 2.02
C MET A 170 6.09 13.43 3.07
N LEU A 171 7.34 13.00 3.24
CA LEU A 171 7.74 12.11 4.32
C LEU A 171 8.47 12.94 5.39
N GLY A 172 8.15 12.71 6.66
CA GLY A 172 8.81 13.36 7.78
C GLY A 172 10.30 13.02 7.80
N GLY A 173 11.17 14.03 7.83
CA GLY A 173 12.61 13.87 7.62
C GLY A 173 13.35 13.02 8.66
N SER A 174 12.85 12.91 9.90
CA SER A 174 13.49 12.11 10.96
C SER A 174 12.86 10.73 11.14
N ASP A 175 11.53 10.62 10.98
CA ASP A 175 10.77 9.44 11.41
C ASP A 175 10.16 8.66 10.24
N GLY A 176 10.21 9.22 9.02
CA GLY A 176 9.58 8.62 7.84
C GLY A 176 8.04 8.64 7.85
N ALA A 177 7.42 9.30 8.83
CA ALA A 177 5.97 9.41 8.92
C ALA A 177 5.39 10.18 7.71
N ALA A 178 4.36 9.62 7.08
CA ALA A 178 3.74 10.23 5.91
C ALA A 178 2.88 11.44 6.27
N SER A 179 3.05 12.54 5.55
CA SER A 179 2.13 13.67 5.56
C SER A 179 1.25 13.62 4.32
N LEU A 180 -0.07 13.61 4.52
CA LEU A 180 -1.06 13.40 3.47
C LEU A 180 -1.66 14.74 2.99
N HIS A 181 -2.21 14.74 1.77
CA HIS A 181 -3.09 15.80 1.29
C HIS A 181 -4.28 15.25 0.49
N ALA A 182 -5.42 15.93 0.61
CA ALA A 182 -6.67 15.65 -0.11
C ALA A 182 -7.19 16.95 -0.76
N ARG A 183 -6.33 17.58 -1.58
CA ARG A 183 -6.65 18.83 -2.30
C ARG A 183 -7.28 18.62 -3.67
N SER A 184 -7.33 17.39 -4.17
CA SER A 184 -8.05 17.09 -5.42
C SER A 184 -9.54 16.92 -5.11
N LEU A 185 -10.42 17.35 -6.03
CA LEU A 185 -11.86 17.10 -5.91
C LEU A 185 -12.19 15.61 -5.99
N LYS A 186 -11.29 14.79 -6.56
CA LYS A 186 -11.39 13.33 -6.57
C LYS A 186 -11.08 12.69 -5.22
N TYR A 187 -10.49 13.46 -4.29
CA TYR A 187 -9.98 12.96 -3.01
C TYR A 187 -10.84 13.54 -1.90
N GLY A 188 -11.42 12.67 -1.07
CA GLY A 188 -12.37 13.10 -0.05
C GLY A 188 -12.86 11.93 0.79
N LYS A 189 -13.96 12.15 1.50
CA LYS A 189 -14.61 11.12 2.29
C LYS A 189 -15.23 10.06 1.38
N LEU A 190 -14.97 8.80 1.69
CA LEU A 190 -15.46 7.66 0.93
C LEU A 190 -16.87 7.27 1.39
N LYS A 191 -17.78 7.12 0.42
CA LYS A 191 -19.19 6.75 0.62
C LYS A 191 -19.67 5.81 -0.48
N ASN A 192 -20.88 5.28 -0.34
CA ASN A 192 -21.59 4.47 -1.33
C ASN A 192 -20.82 3.21 -1.76
N GLY A 193 -20.11 2.58 -0.83
CA GLY A 193 -19.17 1.52 -1.18
C GLY A 193 -18.77 0.59 -0.05
N ALA A 194 -17.84 -0.29 -0.38
CA ALA A 194 -17.26 -1.31 0.49
C ALA A 194 -15.74 -1.12 0.58
N PHE A 195 -15.22 -1.30 1.79
CA PHE A 195 -13.78 -1.31 2.07
C PHE A 195 -13.23 -2.73 2.02
N LEU A 196 -12.08 -2.89 1.38
CA LEU A 196 -11.34 -4.14 1.35
C LEU A 196 -9.88 -3.87 1.71
N ALA A 197 -9.34 -4.63 2.67
CA ALA A 197 -7.91 -4.62 2.96
C ALA A 197 -7.26 -5.87 2.36
N VAL A 198 -6.30 -5.67 1.46
CA VAL A 198 -5.46 -6.73 0.91
C VAL A 198 -4.07 -6.68 1.55
N SER A 199 -3.44 -7.84 1.75
CA SER A 199 -2.11 -7.90 2.36
C SER A 199 -1.09 -7.16 1.47
N GLY A 200 -0.43 -6.15 2.05
CA GLY A 200 0.46 -5.24 1.33
C GLY A 200 1.85 -5.82 1.00
N THR A 201 2.26 -5.57 -0.25
CA THR A 201 3.60 -5.23 -0.78
C THR A 201 4.85 -6.05 -0.42
N GLY A 202 4.76 -7.13 0.35
CA GLY A 202 5.85 -8.10 0.54
C GLY A 202 5.71 -9.30 -0.40
N GLY A 203 6.83 -9.80 -0.93
CA GLY A 203 6.87 -11.04 -1.72
C GLY A 203 6.38 -10.94 -3.18
N GLY A 204 6.11 -9.74 -3.71
CA GLY A 204 5.71 -9.53 -5.11
C GLY A 204 4.20 -9.57 -5.39
N GLY A 205 3.38 -9.87 -4.37
CA GLY A 205 1.92 -9.81 -4.42
C GLY A 205 1.33 -8.52 -3.85
N GLY A 206 0.07 -8.26 -4.17
CA GLY A 206 -0.70 -7.11 -3.66
C GLY A 206 -0.82 -5.94 -4.65
N VAL A 207 -1.27 -4.78 -4.17
CA VAL A 207 -1.49 -3.59 -5.00
C VAL A 207 -0.16 -3.02 -5.46
N VAL A 208 0.02 -2.91 -6.78
CA VAL A 208 1.23 -2.35 -7.37
C VAL A 208 1.03 -0.91 -7.80
N ARG A 209 2.12 -0.14 -7.88
CA ARG A 209 2.10 1.20 -8.44
C ARG A 209 1.80 1.10 -9.95
N SER A 210 0.65 1.63 -10.35
CA SER A 210 0.20 1.69 -11.74
C SER A 210 -0.04 3.13 -12.19
N ARG A 211 -0.21 3.34 -13.50
CA ARG A 211 -0.52 4.64 -14.11
C ARG A 211 -1.86 5.20 -13.62
N ARG A 212 -2.83 4.32 -13.37
CA ARG A 212 -4.14 4.67 -12.82
C ARG A 212 -4.41 3.79 -11.61
N GLN A 213 -4.71 4.43 -10.49
CA GLN A 213 -5.16 3.77 -9.25
C GLN A 213 -6.65 3.95 -9.01
N VAL A 214 -7.32 4.78 -9.82
CA VAL A 214 -8.75 5.03 -9.80
C VAL A 214 -9.27 4.73 -11.20
N PHE A 215 -10.21 3.80 -11.32
CA PHE A 215 -10.80 3.39 -12.58
C PHE A 215 -12.19 2.81 -12.36
N THR A 216 -12.97 2.74 -13.44
CA THR A 216 -14.36 2.27 -13.43
C THR A 216 -14.41 0.90 -14.08
N VAL A 217 -14.95 -0.09 -13.38
CA VAL A 217 -15.27 -1.40 -13.93
C VAL A 217 -16.68 -1.34 -14.49
N VAL A 218 -16.78 -1.48 -15.81
CA VAL A 218 -18.08 -1.48 -16.51
C VAL A 218 -18.78 -2.80 -16.25
N SER A 219 -19.92 -2.73 -15.57
CA SER A 219 -20.72 -3.92 -15.29
C SER A 219 -21.60 -4.24 -16.50
N GLY A 220 -21.42 -5.43 -17.09
CA GLY A 220 -22.17 -5.87 -18.28
C GLY A 220 -21.36 -5.98 -19.58
N ALA A 221 -20.05 -5.71 -19.56
CA ALA A 221 -19.19 -5.79 -20.76
C ALA A 221 -18.94 -7.21 -21.30
N GLY A 222 -19.61 -8.23 -20.76
CA GLY A 222 -19.67 -9.60 -21.30
C GLY A 222 -21.05 -10.05 -21.77
N GLN A 223 -22.09 -9.20 -21.70
CA GLN A 223 -23.43 -9.60 -22.14
C GLN A 223 -23.61 -9.42 -23.65
N ALA A 224 -23.66 -10.57 -24.33
CA ALA A 224 -24.68 -10.80 -25.32
C ALA A 224 -26.06 -10.47 -24.70
N GLY A 225 -26.63 -9.34 -25.12
CA GLY A 225 -28.03 -8.97 -24.89
C GLY A 225 -28.27 -8.13 -23.62
N ALA A 226 -28.70 -6.89 -23.84
CA ALA A 226 -29.10 -5.86 -22.87
C ALA A 226 -30.25 -6.23 -21.89
N ALA A 227 -30.55 -7.51 -21.69
CA ALA A 227 -31.68 -7.99 -20.91
C ALA A 227 -31.29 -8.44 -19.49
N ALA A 228 -30.03 -8.78 -19.23
CA ALA A 228 -29.56 -9.22 -17.90
C ALA A 228 -28.78 -8.13 -17.13
N SER A 229 -28.56 -6.96 -17.73
CA SER A 229 -27.97 -5.75 -17.13
C SER A 229 -29.03 -4.72 -16.70
N ALA A 230 -30.31 -5.10 -16.71
CA ALA A 230 -31.42 -4.23 -16.35
C ALA A 230 -31.46 -4.01 -14.83
N GLY A 231 -30.57 -3.14 -14.32
CA GLY A 231 -30.61 -2.65 -12.95
C GLY A 231 -29.27 -2.42 -12.27
N CYS A 232 -28.13 -2.87 -12.82
CA CYS A 232 -26.82 -2.68 -12.21
C CYS A 232 -26.10 -1.44 -12.77
N SER A 233 -25.48 -0.67 -11.89
CA SER A 233 -24.58 0.43 -12.25
C SER A 233 -23.13 -0.01 -12.29
N ASP A 234 -22.29 0.75 -12.98
CA ASP A 234 -20.84 0.54 -13.00
C ASP A 234 -20.24 0.70 -11.59
N VAL A 235 -19.05 0.12 -11.40
CA VAL A 235 -18.37 0.11 -10.10
C VAL A 235 -17.06 0.90 -10.19
N ASP A 236 -16.92 1.92 -9.37
CA ASP A 236 -15.68 2.66 -9.21
C ASP A 236 -14.74 1.91 -8.26
N VAL A 237 -13.50 1.71 -8.68
CA VAL A 237 -12.46 1.02 -7.94
C VAL A 237 -11.32 1.99 -7.63
N ILE A 238 -10.95 2.05 -6.35
CA ILE A 238 -9.79 2.82 -5.87
C ILE A 238 -8.82 1.83 -5.23
N LEU A 239 -7.68 1.65 -5.87
CA LEU A 239 -6.58 0.81 -5.40
C LEU A 239 -5.56 1.69 -4.66
N GLY A 240 -5.60 1.69 -3.33
CA GLY A 240 -4.55 2.29 -2.52
C GLY A 240 -3.28 1.46 -2.59
N VAL A 241 -2.13 2.09 -2.87
CA VAL A 241 -0.81 1.44 -2.91
C VAL A 241 -0.47 0.75 -1.58
N ASN A 242 -1.10 1.20 -0.51
CA ASN A 242 -1.00 0.63 0.82
C ASN A 242 -1.78 -0.68 1.05
N GLY A 243 -2.46 -1.18 0.02
CA GLY A 243 -3.30 -2.38 0.11
C GLY A 243 -4.70 -2.10 0.65
N TYR A 244 -5.07 -0.84 0.90
CA TYR A 244 -6.44 -0.46 1.21
C TYR A 244 -7.17 -0.13 -0.09
N VAL A 245 -8.25 -0.86 -0.34
CA VAL A 245 -9.06 -0.77 -1.55
C VAL A 245 -10.45 -0.29 -1.19
N TRP A 246 -11.00 0.58 -2.03
CA TRP A 246 -12.38 1.03 -1.92
C TRP A 246 -13.14 0.74 -3.21
N LEU A 247 -14.34 0.19 -3.08
CA LEU A 247 -15.22 -0.15 -4.18
C LEU A 247 -16.54 0.58 -3.98
N SER A 248 -16.96 1.42 -4.91
CA SER A 248 -18.19 2.20 -4.78
C SER A 248 -19.06 2.12 -6.03
N LYS A 249 -20.34 2.40 -5.85
CA LYS A 249 -21.25 2.67 -6.96
C LYS A 249 -20.74 3.83 -7.80
N HIS A 250 -20.71 3.67 -9.12
CA HIS A 250 -20.36 4.76 -10.04
C HIS A 250 -21.42 5.87 -9.98
N VAL A 251 -20.95 7.11 -9.80
CA VAL A 251 -21.81 8.30 -9.82
C VAL A 251 -21.53 9.07 -11.11
N GLN A 252 -22.49 9.03 -12.04
CA GLN A 252 -22.41 9.79 -13.30
C GLN A 252 -22.23 11.29 -12.99
N GLY A 253 -21.16 11.88 -13.54
CA GLY A 253 -20.77 13.28 -13.31
C GLY A 253 -19.52 13.47 -12.44
N ALA A 254 -19.10 12.44 -11.68
CA ALA A 254 -17.85 12.50 -10.91
C ALA A 254 -16.63 12.65 -11.84
N GLU A 255 -16.64 12.04 -13.03
CA GLU A 255 -15.57 12.16 -14.02
C GLU A 255 -15.48 13.55 -14.68
N GLU A 256 -16.62 14.20 -14.95
CA GLU A 256 -16.66 15.56 -15.52
C GLU A 256 -16.17 16.61 -14.51
N LEU A 257 -16.54 16.46 -13.23
CA LEU A 257 -16.02 17.24 -12.10
C LEU A 257 -14.51 17.03 -11.89
N ALA A 258 -14.01 15.85 -12.26
CA ALA A 258 -12.64 15.39 -12.08
C ALA A 258 -11.70 15.73 -13.26
N GLN A 259 -12.24 15.95 -14.46
CA GLN A 259 -11.51 16.34 -15.68
C GLN A 259 -11.62 17.84 -15.98
N GLY A 260 -12.56 18.55 -15.36
CA GLY A 260 -12.75 20.00 -15.49
C GLY A 260 -11.68 20.84 -14.79
N GLY A 261 -10.50 20.93 -15.41
CA GLY A 261 -9.43 21.88 -15.04
C GLY A 261 -9.74 23.36 -15.34
N GLY A 262 -10.98 23.82 -15.13
CA GLY A 262 -11.31 25.23 -15.41
C GLY A 262 -12.79 25.54 -15.58
N ILE A 263 -13.64 25.22 -14.60
CA ILE A 263 -15.00 25.79 -14.52
C ILE A 263 -15.09 26.67 -13.28
N SER A 264 -15.30 27.96 -13.54
CA SER A 264 -15.57 29.11 -12.66
C SER A 264 -15.91 28.78 -11.20
N ILE A 265 -15.00 29.16 -10.31
CA ILE A 265 -14.71 28.57 -8.99
C ILE A 265 -15.62 29.06 -7.83
N SER A 266 -16.58 29.96 -8.02
CA SER A 266 -17.22 30.62 -6.86
C SER A 266 -18.56 30.05 -6.38
N ASN A 267 -19.43 29.52 -7.25
CA ASN A 267 -20.82 29.21 -6.84
C ASN A 267 -21.18 27.72 -6.80
N LEU A 268 -20.45 26.85 -7.52
CA LEU A 268 -20.71 25.41 -7.52
C LEU A 268 -19.89 24.67 -6.44
N GLY A 269 -18.80 25.28 -5.97
CA GLY A 269 -17.91 24.70 -4.96
C GLY A 269 -18.51 24.55 -3.56
N ASP A 270 -19.55 25.33 -3.23
CA ASP A 270 -20.16 25.32 -1.89
C ASP A 270 -21.17 24.18 -1.69
N ALA A 271 -21.99 23.88 -2.70
CA ALA A 271 -22.88 22.72 -2.68
C ALA A 271 -22.08 21.41 -2.73
N VAL A 272 -21.10 21.34 -3.65
CA VAL A 272 -20.21 20.18 -3.78
C VAL A 272 -19.35 20.01 -2.53
N GLY A 273 -18.91 21.10 -1.90
CA GLY A 273 -18.13 21.08 -0.66
C GLY A 273 -18.88 20.48 0.53
N GLN A 274 -20.20 20.69 0.64
CA GLN A 274 -21.00 20.06 1.69
C GLN A 274 -21.22 18.56 1.42
N GLU A 275 -21.36 18.17 0.16
CA GLU A 275 -21.52 16.76 -0.21
C GLU A 275 -20.23 15.94 -0.05
N ILE A 276 -19.06 16.55 -0.24
CA ILE A 276 -17.74 15.89 -0.07
C ILE A 276 -17.52 15.39 1.36
N TYR A 277 -18.09 16.06 2.37
CA TYR A 277 -17.94 15.70 3.78
C TYR A 277 -19.20 15.05 4.37
N SER A 278 -20.23 14.81 3.55
CA SER A 278 -21.42 14.11 4.00
C SER A 278 -21.11 12.65 4.30
N SER A 279 -21.71 12.14 5.38
CA SER A 279 -21.59 10.73 5.80
C SER A 279 -22.78 9.89 5.34
N GLN A 280 -23.75 10.50 4.68
CA GLN A 280 -24.96 9.81 4.23
C GLN A 280 -24.67 9.10 2.91
N ASN A 281 -25.01 7.82 2.86
CA ASN A 281 -24.92 7.01 1.66
C ASN A 281 -26.22 7.10 0.87
N ASP A 282 -26.10 7.03 -0.45
CA ASP A 282 -27.22 6.91 -1.37
C ASP A 282 -27.73 5.46 -1.41
N ASP A 283 -28.97 5.29 -1.87
CA ASP A 283 -29.52 3.96 -2.05
C ASP A 283 -28.80 3.21 -3.19
N ILE A 284 -28.23 2.06 -2.84
CA ILE A 284 -27.56 1.15 -3.77
C ILE A 284 -28.47 -0.06 -4.00
N ASP A 285 -28.80 -0.33 -5.26
CA ASP A 285 -29.60 -1.46 -5.70
C ASP A 285 -28.87 -2.80 -5.46
N GLU A 286 -29.63 -3.90 -5.40
CA GLU A 286 -29.08 -5.23 -5.11
C GLU A 286 -28.12 -5.71 -6.21
N GLY A 287 -28.36 -5.34 -7.47
CA GLY A 287 -27.49 -5.67 -8.61
C GLY A 287 -26.11 -5.08 -8.43
N THR A 288 -26.02 -3.77 -8.23
CA THR A 288 -24.77 -3.04 -7.97
C THR A 288 -24.06 -3.56 -6.72
N ARG A 289 -24.78 -3.94 -5.65
CA ARG A 289 -24.14 -4.55 -4.47
C ARG A 289 -23.49 -5.90 -4.79
N LYS A 290 -24.14 -6.73 -5.62
CA LYS A 290 -23.56 -8.00 -6.08
C LYS A 290 -22.31 -7.77 -6.93
N GLU A 291 -22.31 -6.76 -7.78
CA GLU A 291 -21.13 -6.42 -8.59
C GLU A 291 -19.97 -5.89 -7.75
N ILE A 292 -20.24 -5.02 -6.77
CA ILE A 292 -19.23 -4.59 -5.80
C ILE A 292 -18.63 -5.81 -5.07
N ALA A 293 -19.46 -6.77 -4.68
CA ALA A 293 -19.00 -7.99 -4.02
C ALA A 293 -18.14 -8.87 -4.96
N ARG A 294 -18.53 -9.00 -6.24
CA ARG A 294 -17.75 -9.74 -7.25
C ARG A 294 -16.39 -9.12 -7.52
N VAL A 295 -16.33 -7.81 -7.73
CA VAL A 295 -15.05 -7.10 -7.93
C VAL A 295 -14.16 -7.24 -6.69
N GLY A 296 -14.72 -7.10 -5.49
CA GLY A 296 -13.98 -7.30 -4.24
C GLY A 296 -13.47 -8.73 -4.07
N ALA A 297 -14.26 -9.72 -4.47
CA ALA A 297 -13.85 -11.12 -4.52
C ALA A 297 -12.67 -11.35 -5.47
N SER A 298 -12.73 -10.84 -6.71
CA SER A 298 -11.66 -10.96 -7.68
C SER A 298 -10.35 -10.36 -7.17
N ILE A 299 -10.41 -9.15 -6.58
CA ILE A 299 -9.23 -8.48 -5.99
C ILE A 299 -8.64 -9.30 -4.83
N LYS A 300 -9.48 -9.86 -3.97
CA LYS A 300 -9.04 -10.70 -2.85
C LYS A 300 -8.33 -11.96 -3.34
N VAL A 301 -8.88 -12.64 -4.35
CA VAL A 301 -8.29 -13.85 -4.94
C VAL A 301 -6.92 -13.54 -5.56
N LEU A 302 -6.80 -12.44 -6.32
CA LEU A 302 -5.52 -12.03 -6.89
C LEU A 302 -4.46 -11.78 -5.81
N ALA A 303 -4.84 -11.07 -4.75
CA ALA A 303 -3.93 -10.77 -3.65
C ALA A 303 -3.50 -12.03 -2.88
N GLU A 304 -4.41 -12.97 -2.61
CA GLU A 304 -4.13 -14.24 -1.95
C GLU A 304 -3.25 -15.18 -2.80
N ALA A 305 -3.41 -15.13 -4.12
CA ALA A 305 -2.59 -15.88 -5.07
C ALA A 305 -1.18 -15.28 -5.26
N GLY A 306 -0.87 -14.15 -4.62
CA GLY A 306 0.41 -13.45 -4.79
C GLY A 306 0.57 -12.82 -6.17
N VAL A 307 -0.54 -12.66 -6.92
CA VAL A 307 -0.54 -11.99 -8.22
C VAL A 307 -0.60 -10.47 -8.00
N ARG A 308 0.02 -9.72 -8.90
CA ARG A 308 0.00 -8.26 -8.86
C ARG A 308 -1.42 -7.74 -9.10
N VAL A 309 -1.87 -6.83 -8.25
CA VAL A 309 -3.19 -6.19 -8.36
C VAL A 309 -3.00 -4.84 -9.04
N ASP A 310 -3.38 -4.75 -10.31
CA ASP A 310 -3.45 -3.55 -11.15
C ASP A 310 -4.77 -3.53 -11.93
N GLU A 311 -5.06 -2.40 -12.61
CA GLU A 311 -6.29 -2.22 -13.41
C GLU A 311 -6.53 -3.38 -14.39
N ASP A 312 -5.51 -3.75 -15.17
CA ASP A 312 -5.64 -4.77 -16.21
C ASP A 312 -5.95 -6.15 -15.62
N ASN A 313 -5.29 -6.53 -14.53
CA ASN A 313 -5.50 -7.83 -13.89
C ASN A 313 -6.85 -7.89 -13.18
N VAL A 314 -7.32 -6.79 -12.59
CA VAL A 314 -8.65 -6.72 -11.98
C VAL A 314 -9.74 -6.87 -13.03
N ILE A 315 -9.60 -6.20 -14.19
CA ILE A 315 -10.57 -6.33 -15.29
C ILE A 315 -10.60 -7.75 -15.84
N LYS A 316 -9.44 -8.37 -16.07
CA LYS A 316 -9.34 -9.77 -16.53
C LYS A 316 -9.95 -10.75 -15.52
N ALA A 317 -9.64 -10.58 -14.24
CA ALA A 317 -10.16 -11.41 -13.16
C ALA A 317 -11.69 -11.27 -13.01
N TYR A 318 -12.22 -10.06 -13.17
CA TYR A 318 -13.66 -9.82 -13.18
C TYR A 318 -14.34 -10.50 -14.37
N ALA A 319 -13.80 -10.35 -15.58
CA ALA A 319 -14.33 -11.01 -16.78
C ALA A 319 -14.35 -12.54 -16.64
N ALA A 320 -13.26 -13.14 -16.14
CA ALA A 320 -13.19 -14.58 -15.90
C ALA A 320 -14.21 -15.08 -14.87
N LEU A 321 -14.47 -14.30 -13.82
CA LEU A 321 -15.48 -14.65 -12.82
C LEU A 321 -16.90 -14.56 -13.39
N VAL A 322 -17.18 -13.53 -14.19
CA VAL A 322 -18.47 -13.39 -14.88
C VAL A 322 -18.71 -14.56 -15.84
N ASP A 323 -17.69 -14.95 -16.62
CA ASP A 323 -17.77 -16.10 -17.51
C ASP A 323 -18.00 -17.42 -16.73
N PHE A 324 -17.34 -17.60 -15.59
CA PHE A 324 -17.53 -18.77 -14.73
C PHE A 324 -18.96 -18.86 -14.19
N ASP A 325 -19.50 -17.76 -13.64
CA ASP A 325 -20.88 -17.68 -13.15
C ASP A 325 -21.90 -18.01 -14.26
N LEU A 326 -21.64 -17.59 -15.50
CA LEU A 326 -22.50 -17.89 -16.66
C LEU A 326 -22.47 -19.37 -17.07
N THR A 327 -21.36 -20.07 -16.84
CA THR A 327 -21.22 -21.50 -17.18
C THR A 327 -21.91 -22.46 -16.20
N GLY A 328 -22.50 -21.95 -15.10
CA GLY A 328 -23.48 -22.70 -14.30
C GLY A 328 -22.93 -23.87 -13.48
N MET A 329 -21.64 -23.89 -13.16
CA MET A 329 -21.07 -24.86 -12.21
C MET A 329 -21.34 -24.40 -10.77
N HIS A 330 -22.61 -24.44 -10.36
CA HIS A 330 -22.99 -24.33 -8.95
C HIS A 330 -22.71 -25.67 -8.27
N ASP A 331 -21.69 -25.71 -7.41
CA ASP A 331 -21.67 -26.66 -6.30
C ASP A 331 -21.56 -25.91 -4.97
N ASP A 332 -22.53 -26.22 -4.12
CA ASP A 332 -22.64 -26.10 -2.68
C ASP A 332 -22.43 -24.74 -1.97
N GLY A 333 -23.54 -24.22 -1.41
CA GLY A 333 -23.80 -23.96 0.03
C GLY A 333 -22.76 -23.27 0.93
N GLY A 334 -21.59 -22.89 0.44
CA GLY A 334 -20.50 -22.29 1.19
C GLY A 334 -20.45 -20.78 0.97
N THR A 335 -20.23 -20.03 2.05
CA THR A 335 -19.96 -18.59 1.98
C THR A 335 -18.55 -18.34 1.41
N GLY A 336 -18.38 -18.44 0.08
CA GLY A 336 -17.11 -18.15 -0.60
C GLY A 336 -17.07 -18.63 -2.06
N LEU A 337 -16.13 -18.10 -2.86
CA LEU A 337 -15.88 -18.62 -4.21
C LEU A 337 -15.33 -20.04 -4.15
N SER A 338 -15.78 -20.90 -5.06
CA SER A 338 -15.25 -22.25 -5.21
C SER A 338 -13.75 -22.21 -5.56
N ALA A 339 -13.01 -23.27 -5.20
CA ALA A 339 -11.60 -23.39 -5.55
C ALA A 339 -11.38 -23.34 -7.08
N GLU A 340 -12.35 -23.83 -7.84
CA GLU A 340 -12.34 -23.83 -9.31
C GLU A 340 -12.45 -22.41 -9.87
N ALA A 341 -13.37 -21.60 -9.34
CA ALA A 341 -13.50 -20.19 -9.71
C ALA A 341 -12.22 -19.40 -9.39
N ARG A 342 -11.60 -19.68 -8.22
CA ARG A 342 -10.32 -19.06 -7.84
C ARG A 342 -9.20 -19.42 -8.81
N ASN A 343 -9.10 -20.68 -9.20
CA ASN A 343 -8.09 -21.13 -10.15
C ASN A 343 -8.34 -20.53 -11.54
N ALA A 344 -9.58 -20.45 -12.00
CA ALA A 344 -9.94 -19.83 -13.28
C ALA A 344 -9.53 -18.35 -13.33
N ILE A 345 -9.75 -17.59 -12.24
CA ILE A 345 -9.32 -16.19 -12.12
C ILE A 345 -7.80 -16.07 -12.24
N VAL A 346 -7.05 -16.90 -11.50
CA VAL A 346 -5.59 -16.86 -11.48
C VAL A 346 -5.02 -17.26 -12.84
N ASP A 347 -5.55 -18.32 -13.46
CA ASP A 347 -5.16 -18.78 -14.80
C ASP A 347 -5.39 -17.72 -15.87
N ALA A 348 -6.50 -16.97 -15.79
CA ALA A 348 -6.82 -15.91 -16.75
C ALA A 348 -5.85 -14.72 -16.68
N VAL A 349 -5.16 -14.54 -15.56
CA VAL A 349 -4.21 -13.43 -15.36
C VAL A 349 -2.77 -13.85 -15.61
N ILE A 350 -2.42 -15.11 -15.34
CA ILE A 350 -1.06 -15.62 -15.52
C ILE A 350 -0.73 -16.00 -16.97
N ARG A 351 -1.73 -16.37 -17.79
CA ARG A 351 -1.57 -16.70 -19.22
C ARG A 351 -1.38 -15.48 -20.11
#